data_AF-A0A2T1D5N5-F1
#
_entry.id   AF-A0A2T1D5N5-F1
#
_cell.length_a   1.000
_cell.length_b   1.000
_cell.length_c   1.000
_cell.angle_alpha   90.00
_cell.angle_beta   90.00
_cell.angle_gamma   90.00
#
_symmetry.space_group_name_H-M   'P 1'
#
loop_
_entity.id
_entity.type
_entity.pdbx_description
1 polymer ?
#
loop_
_entity_poly.entity_id
_entity_poly.type
_entity_poly.pdbx_seq_one_letter_code
_entity_poly.pdbx_strand_id
1 'polypeptide(L)'
;MNNDYELLQMFLRQFFNYEDYVIAISKAKQKIVAQQAYRQNWVKISSAICNQSLLPGQPLQLVHYDANQVINENSDQEAYVWLEQMVKNVERTDGVIKRY
;
A
#
# COMPACT_ATOMS: atom_id res chain seq x y z
N MET A 1 10.62 -3.75 16.94
CA MET A 1 9.60 -3.05 16.11
C MET A 1 9.99 -3.24 14.66
N ASN A 2 9.09 -3.78 13.85
CA ASN A 2 9.36 -4.00 12.42
C ASN A 2 9.13 -2.67 11.69
N ASN A 3 10.20 -1.94 11.43
CA ASN A 3 10.17 -0.58 10.86
C ASN A 3 9.35 -0.53 9.55
N ASP A 4 9.38 -1.59 8.76
CA ASP A 4 8.66 -1.66 7.49
C ASP A 4 7.14 -1.79 7.67
N TYR A 5 6.69 -2.51 8.71
CA TYR A 5 5.27 -2.61 9.05
C TYR A 5 4.71 -1.26 9.49
N GLU A 6 5.42 -0.54 10.35
CA GLU A 6 5.00 0.78 10.84
C GLU A 6 4.95 1.81 9.72
N LEU A 7 5.95 1.81 8.84
CA LEU A 7 5.98 2.67 7.65
C LEU A 7 4.80 2.38 6.71
N LEU A 8 4.50 1.10 6.45
CA LEU A 8 3.37 0.70 5.63
C LEU A 8 2.04 1.07 6.27
N GLN A 9 1.87 0.83 7.57
CA GLN A 9 0.68 1.21 8.32
C GLN A 9 0.42 2.71 8.22
N MET A 10 1.44 3.54 8.48
CA MET A 10 1.31 5.00 8.39
C MET A 10 0.91 5.44 6.99
N PHE A 11 1.52 4.85 5.96
CA PHE A 11 1.22 5.15 4.56
C PHE A 11 -0.23 4.80 4.19
N LEU A 12 -0.68 3.60 4.55
CA LEU A 12 -2.05 3.16 4.27
C LEU A 12 -3.08 4.01 4.99
N ARG A 13 -2.88 4.30 6.27
CA ARG A 13 -3.74 5.19 7.05
C ARG A 13 -3.84 6.59 6.46
N GLN A 14 -2.73 7.09 5.94
CA GLN A 14 -2.69 8.45 5.41
C GLN A 14 -3.41 8.58 4.06
N PHE A 15 -3.28 7.60 3.18
CA PHE A 15 -3.73 7.73 1.79
C PHE A 15 -4.98 6.94 1.45
N PHE A 16 -5.20 5.78 2.07
CA PHE A 16 -6.24 4.83 1.66
C PHE A 16 -7.40 4.76 2.65
N ASN A 17 -7.16 5.07 3.92
CA ASN A 17 -8.19 5.03 4.93
C ASN A 17 -9.30 6.06 4.63
N TYR A 18 -10.53 5.57 4.44
CA TYR A 18 -11.70 6.34 4.03
C TYR A 18 -11.57 7.10 2.69
N GLU A 19 -10.64 6.70 1.83
CA GLU A 19 -10.43 7.33 0.52
C GLU A 19 -10.76 6.34 -0.61
N ASP A 20 -11.33 6.85 -1.72
CA ASP A 20 -11.46 6.06 -2.95
C ASP A 20 -10.07 5.64 -3.46
N TYR A 21 -9.94 4.37 -3.85
CA TYR A 21 -8.68 3.77 -4.25
C TYR A 21 -7.96 4.55 -5.38
N VAL A 22 -8.68 5.05 -6.37
CA VAL A 22 -8.09 5.79 -7.50
C VAL A 22 -7.56 7.14 -7.04
N ILE A 23 -8.30 7.80 -6.14
CA ILE A 23 -7.88 9.06 -5.54
C ILE A 23 -6.67 8.85 -4.62
N ALA A 24 -6.69 7.81 -3.79
CA ALA A 24 -5.60 7.42 -2.90
C ALA A 24 -4.29 7.19 -3.66
N ILE A 25 -4.33 6.40 -4.74
CA ILE A 25 -3.16 6.16 -5.61
C ILE A 25 -2.65 7.48 -6.19
N SER A 26 -3.54 8.34 -6.69
CA SER A 26 -3.14 9.61 -7.30
C SER A 26 -2.46 10.54 -6.28
N LYS A 27 -3.02 10.66 -5.07
CA LYS A 27 -2.44 11.45 -3.97
C LYS A 27 -1.08 10.89 -3.51
N ALA A 28 -0.99 9.57 -3.36
CA ALA A 28 0.24 8.90 -2.98
C ALA A 28 1.36 9.15 -4.01
N LYS A 29 1.07 8.97 -5.31
CA LYS A 29 2.02 9.25 -6.40
C LYS A 29 2.53 10.68 -6.37
N GLN A 30 1.62 11.65 -6.26
CA GLN A 30 1.99 13.06 -6.17
C GLN A 30 2.92 13.33 -4.98
N LYS A 31 2.61 12.76 -3.80
CA LYS A 31 3.43 12.94 -2.60
C LYS A 31 4.83 12.32 -2.74
N ILE A 32 4.91 11.11 -3.29
CA ILE A 32 6.16 10.38 -3.55
C ILE A 32 7.06 11.15 -4.52
N VAL A 33 6.48 11.74 -5.57
CA VAL A 33 7.23 12.54 -6.55
C VAL A 33 7.73 13.84 -5.91
N ALA A 34 6.86 14.53 -5.17
CA ALA A 34 7.13 15.86 -4.65
C ALA A 34 8.08 15.90 -3.43
N GLN A 35 8.21 14.81 -2.67
CA GLN A 35 8.92 14.82 -1.40
C GLN A 35 9.92 13.66 -1.27
N GLN A 36 11.20 13.99 -1.06
CA GLN A 36 12.28 13.01 -0.97
C GLN A 36 12.07 11.97 0.14
N ALA A 37 11.54 12.39 1.30
CA ALA A 37 11.25 11.47 2.41
C ALA A 37 10.20 10.41 2.02
N TYR A 38 9.13 10.81 1.32
CA TYR A 38 8.12 9.86 0.82
C TYR A 38 8.71 8.92 -0.23
N ARG A 39 9.61 9.40 -1.09
CA ARG A 39 10.31 8.56 -2.05
C ARG A 39 11.15 7.48 -1.38
N GLN A 40 11.91 7.84 -0.35
CA GLN A 40 12.73 6.88 0.41
C GLN A 40 11.87 5.87 1.16
N ASN A 41 10.79 6.33 1.80
CA ASN A 41 9.85 5.45 2.48
C ASN A 41 9.14 4.52 1.50
N TRP A 42 8.77 5.01 0.32
CA TRP A 42 8.13 4.21 -0.71
C TRP A 42 9.01 3.04 -1.16
N VAL A 43 10.31 3.26 -1.37
CA VAL A 43 11.24 2.18 -1.74
C VAL A 43 11.26 1.06 -0.70
N LYS A 44 11.21 1.41 0.59
CA LYS A 44 11.14 0.42 1.68
C LYS A 44 9.81 -0.32 1.67
N ILE A 45 8.71 0.43 1.56
CA ILE A 45 7.35 -0.11 1.50
C ILE A 45 7.19 -1.09 0.33
N SER A 46 7.54 -0.68 -0.89
CA SER A 46 7.39 -1.53 -2.07
C SER A 46 8.29 -2.76 -1.99
N SER A 47 9.51 -2.63 -1.48
CA SER A 47 10.41 -3.77 -1.23
C SER A 47 9.83 -4.74 -0.21
N ALA A 48 9.24 -4.24 0.89
CA ALA A 48 8.66 -5.07 1.92
C ALA A 48 7.46 -5.89 1.43
N ILE A 49 6.63 -5.29 0.57
CA ILE A 49 5.48 -5.93 -0.08
C ILE A 49 5.95 -6.97 -1.10
N CYS A 50 6.82 -6.59 -2.05
CA CYS A 50 7.28 -7.47 -3.12
C CYS A 50 8.08 -8.68 -2.61
N ASN A 51 8.80 -8.53 -1.49
CA ASN A 51 9.53 -9.62 -0.86
C ASN A 51 8.68 -10.42 0.13
N GLN A 52 7.38 -10.10 0.27
CA GLN A 52 6.46 -10.71 1.23
C GLN A 52 7.05 -10.82 2.65
N SER A 53 7.69 -9.72 3.10
CA SER A 53 8.47 -9.70 4.33
C SER A 53 7.67 -9.45 5.61
N LEU A 54 6.35 -9.34 5.51
CA LEU A 54 5.47 -9.11 6.66
C LEU A 54 5.24 -10.41 7.41
N LEU A 55 5.05 -10.33 8.72
CA LEU A 55 4.74 -11.49 9.53
C LEU A 55 3.31 -11.97 9.23
N PRO A 56 3.00 -13.27 9.45
CA PRO A 56 1.64 -13.77 9.37
C PRO A 56 0.64 -12.92 10.19
N GLY A 57 -0.51 -12.64 9.59
CA GLY A 57 -1.58 -11.78 10.09
C GLY A 57 -1.40 -10.28 9.80
N GLN A 58 -0.18 -9.82 9.54
CA GLN A 58 0.09 -8.39 9.30
C GLN A 58 -0.49 -7.87 7.97
N PRO A 59 -0.37 -8.59 6.83
CA PRO A 59 -0.97 -8.15 5.57
C PRO A 59 -2.48 -7.91 5.71
N LEU A 60 -3.21 -8.89 6.24
CA LEU A 60 -4.65 -8.76 6.44
C LEU A 60 -4.98 -7.60 7.38
N GLN A 61 -4.22 -7.45 8.47
CA GLN A 61 -4.43 -6.34 9.41
C GLN A 61 -4.26 -4.97 8.73
N LEU A 62 -3.22 -4.82 7.91
CA LEU A 62 -2.93 -3.57 7.20
C LEU A 62 -4.03 -3.22 6.19
N VAL A 63 -4.47 -4.18 5.38
CA VAL A 63 -5.46 -3.91 4.34
C VAL A 63 -6.84 -3.68 4.95
N HIS A 64 -7.25 -4.52 5.89
CA HIS A 64 -8.60 -4.46 6.45
C HIS A 64 -8.76 -3.31 7.46
N TYR A 65 -7.79 -3.08 8.35
CA TYR A 65 -7.96 -2.08 9.41
C TYR A 65 -7.25 -0.76 9.12
N ASP A 66 -6.07 -0.79 8.49
CA ASP A 66 -5.29 0.42 8.29
C ASP A 66 -5.65 1.14 6.98
N ALA A 67 -5.87 0.39 5.89
CA ALA A 67 -6.39 0.92 4.63
C ALA A 67 -7.92 0.96 4.57
N ASN A 68 -8.61 0.25 5.48
CA ASN A 68 -10.07 0.10 5.51
C ASN A 68 -10.65 -0.39 4.17
N GLN A 69 -10.03 -1.43 3.60
CA GLN A 69 -10.41 -1.95 2.30
C GLN A 69 -11.12 -3.30 2.44
N VAL A 70 -12.19 -3.46 1.66
CA VAL A 70 -12.88 -4.74 1.51
C VAL A 70 -12.13 -5.56 0.47
N ILE A 71 -11.76 -6.77 0.85
CA ILE A 71 -11.06 -7.74 -0.01
C ILE A 71 -11.93 -8.99 -0.23
N ASN A 72 -11.63 -9.75 -1.29
CA ASN A 72 -12.46 -10.89 -1.70
C ASN A 72 -12.47 -12.02 -0.67
N GLU A 73 -11.36 -12.20 0.04
CA GLU A 73 -11.17 -13.20 1.07
C GLU A 73 -10.43 -12.58 2.26
N ASN A 74 -10.85 -12.91 3.48
CA ASN A 74 -10.16 -12.48 4.70
C ASN A 74 -8.89 -13.32 4.94
N SER A 75 -7.92 -13.23 4.04
CA SER A 75 -6.65 -13.96 4.10
C SER A 75 -5.46 -13.02 3.87
N ASP A 76 -4.29 -13.35 4.43
CA ASP A 76 -3.06 -12.63 4.15
C ASP A 76 -2.68 -12.69 2.68
N GLN A 77 -2.97 -13.82 2.03
CA GLN A 77 -2.70 -14.02 0.62
C GLN A 77 -3.48 -13.01 -0.24
N GLU A 78 -4.77 -12.83 0.04
CA GLU A 78 -5.58 -11.85 -0.69
C GLU A 78 -5.18 -10.40 -0.35
N ALA A 79 -4.82 -10.14 0.91
CA ALA A 79 -4.27 -8.85 1.29
C ALA A 79 -2.96 -8.53 0.55
N TYR A 80 -2.10 -9.53 0.30
CA TYR A 80 -0.93 -9.36 -0.54
C TYR A 80 -1.28 -9.05 -1.99
N VAL A 81 -2.29 -9.71 -2.57
CA VAL A 81 -2.78 -9.39 -3.93
C VAL A 81 -3.17 -7.91 -4.02
N TRP A 82 -3.90 -7.41 -3.01
CA TRP A 82 -4.27 -6.00 -2.93
C TRP A 82 -3.05 -5.07 -2.82
N LEU A 83 -2.11 -5.38 -1.92
CA LEU A 83 -0.89 -4.58 -1.69
C LEU A 83 0.02 -4.55 -2.92
N GLU A 84 0.20 -5.68 -3.60
CA GLU A 84 0.97 -5.75 -4.84
C GLU A 84 0.29 -4.96 -5.96
N GLN A 85 -1.04 -5.00 -6.05
CA GLN A 85 -1.79 -4.19 -7.02
C GLN A 85 -1.65 -2.69 -6.73
N MET A 86 -1.63 -2.29 -5.46
CA MET A 86 -1.31 -0.92 -5.03
C MET A 86 0.08 -0.51 -5.51
N VAL A 87 1.11 -1.33 -5.24
CA VAL A 87 2.49 -1.05 -5.68
C VAL A 87 2.54 -0.86 -7.20
N LYS A 88 1.97 -1.80 -7.96
CA LYS A 88 1.89 -1.70 -9.42
C LYS A 88 1.24 -0.39 -9.87
N ASN A 89 0.12 0.02 -9.26
CA ASN A 89 -0.58 1.24 -9.65
C ASN A 89 0.19 2.53 -9.31
N VAL A 90 0.91 2.55 -8.19
CA VAL A 90 1.78 3.67 -7.84
C VAL A 90 2.95 3.79 -8.82
N GLU A 91 3.57 2.67 -9.21
CA GLU A 91 4.76 2.65 -10.07
C GLU A 91 4.46 2.77 -11.57
N ARG A 92 3.22 2.48 -12.01
CA ARG A 92 2.82 2.62 -13.42
C ARG A 92 3.00 4.05 -13.93
N THR A 93 3.57 4.17 -15.13
CA THR A 93 3.83 5.44 -15.81
C THR A 93 2.81 5.76 -16.90
N ASP A 94 1.96 4.80 -17.28
CA ASP A 94 0.97 4.94 -18.37
C ASP A 94 -0.30 5.71 -17.98
N GLY A 95 -0.36 6.23 -16.74
CA GLY A 95 -1.50 6.99 -16.24
C GLY A 95 -2.75 6.16 -15.93
N VAL A 96 -2.72 4.84 -16.16
CA VAL A 96 -3.86 3.95 -15.93
C VAL A 96 -3.79 3.36 -14.53
N ILE A 97 -4.84 3.57 -13.74
CA ILE A 97 -5.04 2.94 -12.44
C ILE A 97 -6.01 1.76 -12.61
N LYS A 98 -5.54 0.55 -12.35
CA LYS A 98 -6.39 -0.64 -12.34
C LYS A 98 -7.07 -0.74 -10.98
N ARG A 99 -8.39 -0.83 -10.96
CA ARG A 99 -9.12 -1.10 -9.73
C ARG A 99 -8.84 -2.52 -9.25
N TYR A 100 -8.79 -2.67 -7.94
CA TYR A 100 -8.85 -3.95 -7.26
C TYR A 100 -10.32 -4.39 -7.19
#